data_AF-A0A1N7E3M8-F1
#
_entry.id   AF-A0A1N7E3M8-F1
#
_cell.length_a   1.000
_cell.length_b   1.000
_cell.length_c   1.000
_cell.angle_alpha   90.00
_cell.angle_beta   90.00
_cell.angle_gamma   90.00
#
_symmetry.space_group_name_H-M   'P 1'
#
loop_
_entity.id
_entity.type
_entity.pdbx_description
1 polymer ?
#
loop_
_entity_poly.entity_id
_entity_poly.type
_entity_poly.pdbx_seq_one_letter_code
_entity_poly.pdbx_strand_id
1 'polypeptide(L)'
;MNRRTFLRTGTALAGGTALTGCLESLGFRTQSAWRDPPIVENRPDAVYYPAYIEGMEMYGMAKDGDFRFALMYSYPHRFWNVTGQSSNKVLVQSDDSLHLMLSLWDAKTNTVVPADMQVTITKDGETVDDRAPWPMLSQTMGFHYGDNVTLDGNGSYTATVAVGSIGARRTGDFASRLEGGTSTTIDFDFDTEQIYDVEYREIGEKQGSRDAIEPMMENVPAGRAPDPQELPGTVVGTKSSGDADFVATVVEPSNRFTDGDKSYLAVSPRTPYNRIVLPRMSLSMELLRNDQTISTGSLSSALDPELDNHYGTAVEDIQSGDTLRLTVDSPPQIARHDGYETAFMEMPPMEFSV
;
A
#
# COMPACT_ATOMS: atom_id res chain seq x y z
N MET A 1 -38.53 21.69 32.15
CA MET A 1 -37.81 22.16 33.35
C MET A 1 -36.88 21.04 33.82
N ASN A 2 -35.60 21.21 34.12
CA ASN A 2 -34.75 22.40 34.11
C ASN A 2 -33.27 21.97 34.04
N ARG A 3 -32.49 22.72 33.25
CA ARG A 3 -31.02 22.68 33.21
C ARG A 3 -30.46 23.25 34.53
N ARG A 4 -29.20 22.88 34.83
CA ARG A 4 -28.29 23.41 35.88
C ARG A 4 -28.42 22.71 37.24
N THR A 5 -27.48 21.82 37.55
CA THR A 5 -26.77 21.72 38.86
C THR A 5 -25.66 20.67 38.74
N PHE A 6 -24.48 21.04 38.20
CA PHE A 6 -23.24 20.32 38.56
C PHE A 6 -21.96 21.15 38.33
N LEU A 7 -21.99 22.44 38.66
CA LEU A 7 -20.77 23.25 38.75
C LEU A 7 -20.93 24.26 39.88
N ARG A 8 -20.57 23.86 41.11
CA ARG A 8 -20.17 24.77 42.21
C ARG A 8 -19.82 24.01 43.49
N THR A 9 -18.62 23.45 43.56
CA THR A 9 -17.74 23.34 44.76
C THR A 9 -16.55 22.45 44.34
N GLY A 10 -15.28 22.83 44.42
CA GLY A 10 -14.68 23.93 45.15
C GLY A 10 -13.33 24.37 44.56
N THR A 11 -13.09 25.66 44.82
CA THR A 11 -11.84 26.22 45.36
C THR A 11 -10.56 26.14 44.53
N ALA A 12 -10.16 27.34 44.08
CA ALA A 12 -8.85 27.73 43.63
C ALA A 12 -7.69 27.11 44.44
N LEU A 13 -6.81 26.41 43.73
CA LEU A 13 -5.40 26.30 44.06
C LEU A 13 -4.62 26.96 42.92
N ALA A 14 -4.06 28.12 43.22
CA ALA A 14 -2.95 28.67 42.45
C ALA A 14 -1.75 27.73 42.65
N GLY A 15 -1.21 27.21 41.54
CA GLY A 15 -0.08 26.29 41.54
C GLY A 15 -0.01 25.52 40.24
N GLY A 16 0.55 26.13 39.20
CA GLY A 16 0.98 25.39 38.03
C GLY A 16 2.17 24.52 38.42
N THR A 17 2.00 23.19 38.38
CA THR A 17 3.01 22.16 38.08
C THR A 17 2.37 20.77 38.21
N ALA A 18 2.57 19.93 37.18
CA ALA A 18 2.46 18.47 37.18
C ALA A 18 1.08 17.82 37.44
N LEU A 19 0.24 17.75 36.39
CA LEU A 19 -0.80 16.69 36.27
C LEU A 19 -0.48 15.65 35.20
N THR A 20 0.74 15.66 34.63
CA THR A 20 1.16 14.70 33.60
C THR A 20 1.22 13.25 34.08
N GLY A 21 1.37 13.01 35.39
CA GLY A 21 1.45 11.64 35.95
C GLY A 21 0.11 11.00 36.36
N CYS A 22 -0.93 11.78 36.67
CA CYS A 22 -2.21 11.19 37.14
C CYS A 22 -3.11 10.69 36.00
N LEU A 23 -2.92 11.18 34.77
CA LEU A 23 -3.59 10.65 33.57
C LEU A 23 -3.01 9.30 33.12
N GLU A 24 -1.75 9.04 33.47
CA GLU A 24 -1.02 7.83 33.13
C GLU A 24 -1.51 6.62 33.96
N SER A 25 -1.80 6.81 35.24
CA SER A 25 -2.37 5.76 36.10
C SER A 25 -3.85 5.43 35.81
N LEU A 26 -4.52 6.23 34.98
CA LEU A 26 -5.93 6.07 34.61
C LEU A 26 -6.11 5.50 33.19
N GLY A 27 -5.02 5.10 32.51
CA GLY A 27 -5.09 4.53 31.16
C GLY A 27 -5.41 5.53 30.04
N PHE A 28 -5.49 6.83 30.34
CA PHE A 28 -5.80 7.85 29.33
C PHE A 28 -4.62 8.16 28.39
N ARG A 29 -3.39 7.86 28.81
CA ARG A 29 -2.20 8.14 28.01
C ARG A 29 -2.06 7.19 26.81
N THR A 30 -2.36 5.91 27.01
CA THR A 30 -2.44 4.92 25.92
C THR A 30 -3.56 5.29 24.95
N GLN A 31 -4.78 5.52 25.41
CA GLN A 31 -5.90 5.93 24.54
C GLN A 31 -5.65 7.24 23.77
N SER A 32 -4.96 8.21 24.36
CA SER A 32 -4.61 9.47 23.69
C SER A 32 -3.45 9.33 22.70
N ALA A 33 -2.49 8.43 22.94
CA ALA A 33 -1.37 8.19 22.05
C ALA A 33 -1.81 7.53 20.73
N TRP A 34 -2.81 6.65 20.78
CA TRP A 34 -3.39 6.02 19.59
C TRP A 34 -4.17 7.00 18.70
N ARG A 35 -4.67 8.09 19.28
CA ARG A 35 -5.52 9.05 18.55
C ARG A 35 -4.73 10.06 17.73
N ASP A 36 -3.53 10.42 18.18
CA ASP A 36 -2.61 11.29 17.45
C ASP A 36 -1.15 10.92 17.78
N PRO A 37 -0.65 9.80 17.26
CA PRO A 37 0.67 9.31 17.60
C PRO A 37 1.76 10.28 17.10
N PRO A 38 3.00 10.23 17.62
CA PRO A 38 4.06 11.15 17.21
C PRO A 38 4.29 11.11 15.70
N ILE A 39 4.52 12.26 15.07
CA ILE A 39 4.93 12.35 13.67
C ILE A 39 6.31 12.99 13.60
N VAL A 40 7.13 12.52 12.68
CA VAL A 40 8.45 13.11 12.45
C VAL A 40 8.29 14.58 12.03
N GLU A 41 9.05 15.47 12.65
CA GLU A 41 9.16 16.87 12.23
C GLU A 41 10.13 17.00 11.04
N ASN A 42 9.87 17.93 10.11
CA ASN A 42 10.71 18.18 8.93
C ASN A 42 10.99 16.92 8.08
N ARG A 43 9.95 16.13 7.84
CA ARG A 43 9.99 14.92 7.00
C ARG A 43 10.54 15.24 5.60
N PRO A 44 11.40 14.38 5.03
CA PRO A 44 11.85 14.56 3.67
C PRO A 44 10.72 14.23 2.68
N ASP A 45 10.78 14.80 1.48
CA ASP A 45 9.95 14.40 0.33
C ASP A 45 10.53 13.11 -0.29
N ALA A 46 10.58 12.03 0.49
CA ALA A 46 11.24 10.77 0.19
C ALA A 46 10.77 9.67 1.15
N VAL A 47 11.14 8.41 0.88
CA VAL A 47 10.98 7.32 1.84
C VAL A 47 11.88 7.55 3.05
N TYR A 48 11.34 7.38 4.26
CA TYR A 48 12.08 7.64 5.49
C TYR A 48 11.61 6.76 6.66
N TYR A 49 12.45 6.62 7.69
CA TYR A 49 12.03 5.92 8.90
C TYR A 49 10.94 6.69 9.68
N PRO A 50 9.77 6.11 9.95
CA PRO A 50 8.71 6.77 10.72
C PRO A 50 9.13 7.06 12.17
N ALA A 51 8.29 7.76 12.93
CA ALA A 51 8.57 8.03 14.35
C ALA A 51 8.49 6.74 15.20
N TYR A 52 7.59 5.84 14.80
CA TYR A 52 7.32 4.58 15.47
C TYR A 52 6.90 3.52 14.44
N ILE A 53 6.85 2.28 14.90
CA ILE A 53 6.31 1.13 14.20
C ILE A 53 5.19 0.57 15.04
N GLU A 54 4.03 0.42 14.41
CA GLU A 54 2.96 -0.43 14.90
C GLU A 54 3.10 -1.80 14.25
N GLY A 55 3.02 -2.84 15.08
CA GLY A 55 2.92 -4.21 14.64
C GLY A 55 1.57 -4.48 14.01
N MET A 56 1.35 -5.75 13.69
CA MET A 56 0.08 -6.25 13.21
C MET A 56 -0.08 -7.69 13.70
N GLU A 57 -1.31 -8.11 13.86
CA GLU A 57 -1.65 -9.47 14.22
C GLU A 57 -2.62 -10.04 13.19
N MET A 58 -2.70 -11.37 13.11
CA MET A 58 -3.48 -12.07 12.11
C MET A 58 -4.75 -12.65 12.72
N TYR A 59 -5.91 -12.33 12.12
CA TYR A 59 -7.15 -13.03 12.43
C TYR A 59 -7.22 -14.38 11.73
N GLY A 60 -6.86 -14.42 10.44
CA GLY A 60 -6.87 -15.66 9.71
C GLY A 60 -6.55 -15.52 8.24
N MET A 61 -6.53 -16.66 7.55
CA MET A 61 -6.37 -16.74 6.11
C MET A 61 -7.51 -17.51 5.48
N ALA A 62 -7.81 -17.17 4.24
CA ALA A 62 -8.75 -17.92 3.41
C ALA A 62 -8.19 -18.14 2.00
N LYS A 63 -8.90 -18.95 1.24
CA LYS A 63 -8.59 -19.25 -0.15
C LYS A 63 -9.86 -19.38 -0.97
N ASP A 64 -9.78 -18.97 -2.22
CA ASP A 64 -10.77 -19.29 -3.23
C ASP A 64 -10.06 -19.45 -4.58
N GLY A 65 -10.14 -20.64 -5.17
CA GLY A 65 -9.35 -21.01 -6.35
C GLY A 65 -7.84 -20.73 -6.20
N ASP A 66 -7.33 -19.92 -7.13
CA ASP A 66 -5.94 -19.48 -7.20
C ASP A 66 -5.60 -18.37 -6.18
N PHE A 67 -6.61 -17.72 -5.59
CA PHE A 67 -6.41 -16.63 -4.65
C PHE A 67 -6.18 -17.11 -3.22
N ARG A 68 -5.36 -16.35 -2.50
CA ARG A 68 -5.20 -16.40 -1.05
C ARG A 68 -5.47 -15.04 -0.45
N PHE A 69 -6.00 -15.08 0.76
CA PHE A 69 -6.42 -13.93 1.52
C PHE A 69 -5.83 -14.04 2.92
N ALA A 70 -5.41 -12.92 3.48
CA ALA A 70 -5.08 -12.81 4.88
C ALA A 70 -5.82 -11.59 5.45
N LEU A 71 -6.48 -11.79 6.59
CA LEU A 71 -7.13 -10.74 7.38
C LEU A 71 -6.25 -10.48 8.60
N MET A 72 -5.83 -9.24 8.75
CA MET A 72 -4.96 -8.77 9.82
C MET A 72 -5.59 -7.55 10.50
N TYR A 73 -5.08 -7.22 11.67
CA TYR A 73 -5.46 -6.01 12.38
C TYR A 73 -4.27 -5.34 13.04
N SER A 74 -4.44 -4.06 13.33
CA SER A 74 -3.56 -3.29 14.19
C SER A 74 -4.40 -2.23 14.92
N TYR A 75 -3.74 -1.37 15.67
CA TYR A 75 -4.32 -0.15 16.22
C TYR A 75 -4.94 0.69 15.10
N PRO A 76 -6.07 1.37 15.35
CA PRO A 76 -6.49 2.46 14.48
C PRO A 76 -5.36 3.47 14.35
N HIS A 77 -5.00 3.83 13.13
CA HIS A 77 -3.96 4.84 12.90
C HIS A 77 -4.30 5.76 11.74
N ARG A 78 -3.54 6.85 11.65
CA ARG A 78 -3.62 7.80 10.55
C ARG A 78 -3.02 7.23 9.28
N PHE A 79 -3.51 7.72 8.14
CA PHE A 79 -2.92 7.48 6.84
C PHE A 79 -3.27 8.64 5.89
N TRP A 80 -2.73 8.61 4.67
CA TRP A 80 -2.95 9.65 3.67
C TRP A 80 -3.51 9.05 2.39
N ASN A 81 -4.74 9.44 2.03
CA ASN A 81 -5.31 9.11 0.74
C ASN A 81 -4.70 9.99 -0.34
N VAL A 82 -4.28 9.39 -1.45
CA VAL A 82 -3.70 10.09 -2.59
C VAL A 82 -4.70 10.13 -3.73
N THR A 83 -4.94 11.32 -4.28
CA THR A 83 -5.82 11.51 -5.45
C THR A 83 -5.25 12.60 -6.34
N GLY A 84 -4.94 12.24 -7.58
CA GLY A 84 -4.13 13.05 -8.48
C GLY A 84 -2.78 13.34 -7.85
N GLN A 85 -2.50 14.63 -7.63
CA GLN A 85 -1.28 15.15 -7.00
C GLN A 85 -1.51 15.61 -5.55
N SER A 86 -2.67 15.32 -4.96
CA SER A 86 -3.02 15.77 -3.61
C SER A 86 -3.06 14.60 -2.63
N SER A 87 -2.63 14.85 -1.40
CA SER A 87 -2.76 13.92 -0.28
C SER A 87 -3.75 14.47 0.76
N ASN A 88 -4.67 13.65 1.25
CA ASN A 88 -5.58 13.98 2.35
C ASN A 88 -5.30 13.08 3.55
N LYS A 89 -5.03 13.69 4.71
CA LYS A 89 -4.79 12.98 5.96
C LYS A 89 -6.11 12.49 6.55
N VAL A 90 -6.20 11.18 6.77
CA VAL A 90 -7.25 10.54 7.55
C VAL A 90 -6.79 10.42 9.00
N LEU A 91 -7.64 10.83 9.93
CA LEU A 91 -7.37 10.80 11.37
C LEU A 91 -8.20 9.71 12.03
N VAL A 92 -7.65 9.14 13.11
CA VAL A 92 -8.34 8.20 13.98
C VAL A 92 -9.53 8.89 14.65
N GLN A 93 -10.71 8.29 14.51
CA GLN A 93 -11.93 8.71 15.19
C GLN A 93 -12.07 8.01 16.55
N SER A 94 -12.92 8.56 17.42
CA SER A 94 -13.11 8.00 18.78
C SER A 94 -13.84 6.66 18.81
N ASP A 95 -14.55 6.33 17.73
CA ASP A 95 -15.32 5.11 17.52
C ASP A 95 -14.58 4.10 16.62
N ASP A 96 -13.40 4.43 16.10
CA ASP A 96 -12.55 3.45 15.43
C ASP A 96 -12.12 2.37 16.43
N SER A 97 -12.44 1.12 16.11
CA SER A 97 -12.18 -0.05 16.96
C SER A 97 -10.83 -0.69 16.65
N LEU A 98 -10.47 -0.77 15.37
CA LEU A 98 -9.20 -1.30 14.88
C LEU A 98 -8.89 -0.77 13.47
N HIS A 99 -7.63 -0.87 13.05
CA HIS A 99 -7.28 -0.78 11.63
C HIS A 99 -7.34 -2.19 11.03
N LEU A 100 -8.31 -2.43 10.14
CA LEU A 100 -8.53 -3.74 9.53
C LEU A 100 -7.75 -3.80 8.23
N MET A 101 -6.95 -4.84 8.04
CA MET A 101 -6.06 -4.96 6.89
C MET A 101 -6.27 -6.28 6.15
N LEU A 102 -6.09 -6.25 4.84
CA LEU A 102 -6.26 -7.37 3.94
C LEU A 102 -5.09 -7.46 2.96
N SER A 103 -4.62 -8.67 2.72
CA SER A 103 -3.72 -8.99 1.60
C SER A 103 -4.36 -10.01 0.67
N LEU A 104 -4.19 -9.81 -0.64
CA LEU A 104 -4.68 -10.68 -1.71
C LEU A 104 -3.51 -11.06 -2.61
N TRP A 105 -3.28 -12.36 -2.82
CA TRP A 105 -2.20 -12.84 -3.69
C TRP A 105 -2.55 -14.13 -4.43
N ASP A 106 -1.84 -14.40 -5.53
CA ASP A 106 -1.88 -15.70 -6.23
C ASP A 106 -1.05 -16.73 -5.48
N ALA A 107 -1.67 -17.87 -5.16
CA ALA A 107 -1.07 -18.92 -4.36
C ALA A 107 0.15 -19.61 -4.99
N LYS A 108 0.25 -19.60 -6.33
CA LYS A 108 1.29 -20.32 -7.06
C LYS A 108 2.58 -19.51 -7.15
N THR A 109 2.44 -18.21 -7.33
CA THR A 109 3.54 -17.29 -7.63
C THR A 109 3.88 -16.36 -6.48
N ASN A 110 3.01 -16.27 -5.46
CA ASN A 110 3.07 -15.26 -4.40
C ASN A 110 2.97 -13.81 -4.90
N THR A 111 2.54 -13.61 -6.15
CA THR A 111 2.27 -12.27 -6.69
C THR A 111 1.09 -11.65 -5.96
N VAL A 112 1.32 -10.51 -5.31
CA VAL A 112 0.25 -9.69 -4.74
C VAL A 112 -0.58 -9.10 -5.87
N VAL A 113 -1.90 -9.16 -5.74
CA VAL A 113 -2.83 -8.80 -6.83
C VAL A 113 -3.50 -7.46 -6.54
N PRO A 114 -3.19 -6.39 -7.29
CA PRO A 114 -3.95 -5.15 -7.24
C PRO A 114 -5.32 -5.34 -7.91
N ALA A 115 -6.39 -5.27 -7.13
CA ALA A 115 -7.78 -5.40 -7.53
C ALA A 115 -8.64 -4.40 -6.75
N ASP A 116 -9.89 -4.24 -7.15
CA ASP A 116 -10.89 -3.57 -6.32
C ASP A 116 -11.57 -4.62 -5.43
N MET A 117 -11.89 -4.25 -4.19
CA MET A 117 -12.51 -5.16 -3.23
C MET A 117 -13.56 -4.47 -2.36
N GLN A 118 -14.50 -5.27 -1.88
CA GLN A 118 -15.54 -4.92 -0.92
C GLN A 118 -15.41 -5.86 0.28
N VAL A 119 -15.55 -5.31 1.49
CA VAL A 119 -15.53 -6.05 2.74
C VAL A 119 -16.82 -5.76 3.48
N THR A 120 -17.57 -6.82 3.77
CA THR A 120 -18.77 -6.76 4.59
C THR A 120 -18.51 -7.52 5.89
N ILE A 121 -18.65 -6.85 7.03
CA ILE A 121 -18.46 -7.43 8.36
C ILE A 121 -19.84 -7.65 8.98
N THR A 122 -20.07 -8.87 9.49
CA THR A 122 -21.32 -9.22 10.16
C THR A 122 -21.08 -9.73 11.58
N LYS A 123 -22.08 -9.53 12.45
CA LYS A 123 -22.17 -10.06 13.81
C LYS A 123 -23.58 -10.59 14.01
N ASP A 124 -23.72 -11.82 14.50
CA ASP A 124 -25.02 -12.48 14.72
C ASP A 124 -25.96 -12.44 13.49
N GLY A 125 -25.40 -12.43 12.28
CA GLY A 125 -26.14 -12.36 11.02
C GLY A 125 -26.53 -10.95 10.56
N GLU A 126 -26.25 -9.91 11.33
CA GLU A 126 -26.48 -8.50 10.96
C GLU A 126 -25.19 -7.85 10.44
N THR A 127 -25.29 -7.03 9.38
CA THR A 127 -24.16 -6.26 8.85
C THR A 127 -23.86 -5.09 9.78
N VAL A 128 -22.63 -5.06 10.30
CA VAL A 128 -22.13 -3.98 11.18
C VAL A 128 -21.21 -3.01 10.43
N ASP A 129 -20.56 -3.47 9.36
CA ASP A 129 -19.73 -2.65 8.48
C ASP A 129 -19.83 -3.16 7.03
N ASP A 130 -19.82 -2.27 6.06
CA ASP A 130 -19.77 -2.61 4.64
C ASP A 130 -19.04 -1.50 3.86
N ARG A 131 -17.81 -1.78 3.43
CA ARG A 131 -16.96 -0.79 2.76
C ARG A 131 -16.00 -1.38 1.73
N ALA A 132 -15.53 -0.52 0.84
CA ALA A 132 -14.36 -0.80 0.01
C ALA A 132 -13.11 -0.26 0.74
N PRO A 133 -12.22 -1.11 1.28
CA PRO A 133 -11.01 -0.65 1.96
C PRO A 133 -10.06 0.04 0.98
N TRP A 134 -9.25 0.98 1.48
CA TRP A 134 -8.29 1.69 0.65
C TRP A 134 -7.17 0.76 0.22
N PRO A 135 -6.71 0.76 -1.05
CA PRO A 135 -5.42 0.20 -1.40
C PRO A 135 -4.32 1.07 -0.77
N MET A 136 -3.41 0.46 0.00
CA MET A 136 -2.44 1.16 0.82
C MET A 136 -1.02 0.65 0.59
N LEU A 137 -0.06 1.50 0.97
CA LEU A 137 1.36 1.18 1.04
C LEU A 137 1.89 1.50 2.44
N SER A 138 2.45 0.51 3.12
CA SER A 138 3.20 0.68 4.38
C SER A 138 4.58 0.02 4.30
N GLN A 139 5.52 0.47 5.12
CA GLN A 139 6.83 -0.18 5.19
C GLN A 139 6.72 -1.58 5.80
N THR A 140 5.85 -1.76 6.79
CA THR A 140 5.66 -3.02 7.50
C THR A 140 4.95 -4.08 6.67
N MET A 141 4.09 -3.70 5.72
CA MET A 141 3.27 -4.68 4.97
C MET A 141 3.50 -4.67 3.46
N GLY A 142 4.11 -3.62 2.92
CA GLY A 142 4.11 -3.38 1.49
C GLY A 142 2.70 -3.02 0.98
N PHE A 143 2.32 -3.53 -0.19
CA PHE A 143 1.01 -3.26 -0.78
C PHE A 143 -0.07 -4.15 -0.14
N HIS A 144 -1.11 -3.51 0.41
CA HIS A 144 -2.22 -4.17 1.09
C HIS A 144 -3.48 -3.32 0.94
N TYR A 145 -4.56 -3.73 1.58
CA TYR A 145 -5.78 -2.94 1.71
C TYR A 145 -6.07 -2.72 3.17
N GLY A 146 -6.59 -1.55 3.54
CA GLY A 146 -6.93 -1.29 4.92
C GLY A 146 -7.83 -0.08 5.12
N ASP A 147 -8.46 -0.05 6.29
CA ASP A 147 -9.22 1.10 6.79
C ASP A 147 -9.45 0.98 8.30
N ASN A 148 -9.69 2.11 8.96
CA ASN A 148 -10.16 2.10 10.35
C ASN A 148 -11.65 1.73 10.37
N VAL A 149 -12.01 0.72 11.16
CA VAL A 149 -13.40 0.19 11.23
C VAL A 149 -13.97 0.32 12.63
N THR A 150 -15.27 0.49 12.72
CA THR A 150 -16.03 0.48 13.98
C THR A 150 -16.76 -0.85 14.11
N LEU A 151 -16.55 -1.55 15.23
CA LEU A 151 -17.20 -2.82 15.54
C LEU A 151 -18.17 -2.64 16.73
N ASP A 152 -19.21 -3.47 16.79
CA ASP A 152 -20.21 -3.47 17.86
C ASP A 152 -19.72 -4.22 19.11
N GLY A 153 -18.61 -3.74 19.68
CA GLY A 153 -17.98 -4.30 20.88
C GLY A 153 -17.34 -5.68 20.69
N ASN A 154 -16.89 -6.28 21.79
CA ASN A 154 -16.24 -7.59 21.74
C ASN A 154 -17.17 -8.70 21.23
N GLY A 155 -16.61 -9.73 20.59
CA GLY A 155 -17.34 -10.93 20.16
C GLY A 155 -16.84 -11.50 18.84
N SER A 156 -17.60 -12.47 18.32
CA SER A 156 -17.30 -13.14 17.06
C SER A 156 -17.95 -12.42 15.87
N TYR A 157 -17.19 -12.31 14.78
CA TYR A 157 -17.56 -11.63 13.55
C TYR A 157 -17.22 -12.50 12.34
N THR A 158 -17.86 -12.22 11.21
CA THR A 158 -17.49 -12.77 9.91
C THR A 158 -17.18 -11.64 8.93
N ALA A 159 -15.98 -11.62 8.38
CA ALA A 159 -15.61 -10.74 7.28
C ALA A 159 -15.84 -11.49 5.95
N THR A 160 -16.76 -10.99 5.13
CA THR A 160 -16.91 -11.43 3.74
C THR A 160 -16.12 -10.51 2.83
N VAL A 161 -15.13 -11.04 2.13
CA VAL A 161 -14.26 -10.30 1.20
C VAL A 161 -14.66 -10.66 -0.22
N ALA A 162 -15.18 -9.69 -0.96
CA ALA A 162 -15.51 -9.83 -2.37
C ALA A 162 -14.49 -9.03 -3.22
N VAL A 163 -13.84 -9.70 -4.15
CA VAL A 163 -12.87 -9.09 -5.08
C VAL A 163 -13.53 -8.94 -6.44
N GLY A 164 -13.44 -7.75 -7.00
CA GLY A 164 -13.89 -7.44 -8.36
C GLY A 164 -12.92 -7.97 -9.42
N SER A 165 -13.11 -7.52 -10.66
CA SER A 165 -12.17 -7.85 -11.74
C SER A 165 -10.82 -7.18 -11.50
N ILE A 166 -9.73 -7.89 -11.81
CA ILE A 166 -8.39 -7.30 -11.86
C ILE A 166 -8.33 -6.30 -13.01
N GLY A 167 -8.10 -5.02 -12.71
CA GLY A 167 -8.03 -3.94 -13.70
C GLY A 167 -6.76 -3.95 -14.55
N ALA A 168 -5.74 -4.71 -14.17
CA ALA A 168 -4.51 -4.89 -14.92
C ALA A 168 -4.65 -5.96 -16.02
N ARG A 169 -3.98 -5.74 -17.16
CA ARG A 169 -3.88 -6.75 -18.22
C ARG A 169 -3.08 -7.95 -17.73
N ARG A 170 -3.68 -9.13 -17.72
CA ARG A 170 -3.02 -10.36 -17.29
C ARG A 170 -2.29 -11.02 -18.46
N THR A 171 -1.09 -11.54 -18.22
CA THR A 171 -0.27 -12.22 -19.23
C THR A 171 0.33 -13.52 -18.69
N GLY A 172 0.92 -14.32 -19.58
CA GLY A 172 1.45 -15.64 -19.23
C GLY A 172 0.38 -16.52 -18.59
N ASP A 173 0.75 -17.22 -17.51
CA ASP A 173 -0.16 -18.09 -16.76
C ASP A 173 -1.38 -17.35 -16.16
N PHE A 174 -1.29 -16.03 -15.91
CA PHE A 174 -2.40 -15.28 -15.32
C PHE A 174 -3.51 -14.95 -16.30
N ALA A 175 -3.24 -15.01 -17.61
CA ALA A 175 -4.22 -14.73 -18.64
C ALA A 175 -5.48 -15.62 -18.48
N SER A 176 -5.29 -16.89 -18.07
CA SER A 176 -6.36 -17.87 -17.87
C SER A 176 -6.70 -18.17 -16.41
N ARG A 177 -5.92 -17.70 -15.42
CA ARG A 177 -6.02 -18.14 -14.02
C ARG A 177 -6.66 -17.17 -13.03
N LEU A 178 -6.66 -15.87 -13.33
CA LEU A 178 -7.24 -14.85 -12.45
C LEU A 178 -8.41 -14.14 -13.13
N GLU A 179 -9.32 -14.93 -13.71
CA GLU A 179 -10.50 -14.44 -14.42
C GLU A 179 -11.70 -14.24 -13.48
N GLY A 180 -12.43 -13.13 -13.66
CA GLY A 180 -13.63 -12.83 -12.88
C GLY A 180 -13.33 -12.29 -11.48
N GLY A 181 -14.40 -12.08 -10.70
CA GLY A 181 -14.31 -11.78 -9.28
C GLY A 181 -14.34 -13.04 -8.43
N THR A 182 -13.88 -12.94 -7.19
CA THR A 182 -13.87 -14.03 -6.19
C THR A 182 -14.49 -13.52 -4.89
N SER A 183 -15.01 -14.43 -4.05
CA SER A 183 -15.50 -14.06 -2.72
C SER A 183 -15.15 -15.13 -1.71
N THR A 184 -14.77 -14.72 -0.51
CA THR A 184 -14.46 -15.63 0.60
C THR A 184 -14.89 -15.04 1.93
N THR A 185 -14.96 -15.88 2.96
CA THR A 185 -15.33 -15.48 4.33
C THR A 185 -14.23 -15.86 5.30
N ILE A 186 -13.94 -14.98 6.25
CA ILE A 186 -13.00 -15.21 7.35
C ILE A 186 -13.73 -14.88 8.65
N ASP A 187 -13.92 -15.88 9.49
CA ASP A 187 -14.43 -15.69 10.85
C ASP A 187 -13.30 -15.20 11.76
N PHE A 188 -13.59 -14.26 12.65
CA PHE A 188 -12.63 -13.71 13.58
C PHE A 188 -13.28 -13.30 14.90
N ASP A 189 -12.53 -13.37 15.98
CA ASP A 189 -12.95 -12.87 17.29
C ASP A 189 -12.27 -11.52 17.55
N PHE A 190 -13.08 -10.52 17.89
CA PHE A 190 -12.58 -9.22 18.32
C PHE A 190 -12.68 -9.08 19.83
N ASP A 191 -11.54 -8.82 20.46
CA ASP A 191 -11.45 -8.29 21.81
C ASP A 191 -10.73 -6.95 21.79
N THR A 192 -11.25 -5.93 22.47
CA THR A 192 -10.55 -4.66 22.64
C THR A 192 -9.19 -4.85 23.32
N GLU A 193 -9.03 -5.84 24.19
CA GLU A 193 -7.77 -6.11 24.90
C GLU A 193 -6.63 -6.50 23.95
N GLN A 194 -6.92 -7.30 22.91
CA GLN A 194 -5.89 -7.78 21.97
C GLN A 194 -5.23 -6.65 21.19
N ILE A 195 -5.93 -5.53 21.00
CA ILE A 195 -5.37 -4.36 20.34
C ILE A 195 -4.18 -3.86 21.14
N TYR A 196 -4.27 -3.82 22.47
CA TYR A 196 -3.17 -3.36 23.33
C TYR A 196 -1.98 -4.31 23.42
N ASP A 197 -2.12 -5.54 22.92
CA ASP A 197 -1.04 -6.52 22.86
C ASP A 197 -0.21 -6.41 21.57
N VAL A 198 -0.70 -5.69 20.55
CA VAL A 198 0.02 -5.48 19.30
C VAL A 198 1.30 -4.70 19.57
N GLU A 199 2.42 -5.12 18.99
CA GLU A 199 3.73 -4.49 19.24
C GLU A 199 3.69 -2.99 18.88
N TYR A 200 4.30 -2.17 19.73
CA TYR A 200 4.58 -0.77 19.45
C TYR A 200 6.03 -0.46 19.75
N ARG A 201 6.75 0.12 18.79
CA ARG A 201 8.16 0.42 18.94
C ARG A 201 8.54 1.76 18.34
N GLU A 202 9.08 2.65 19.17
CA GLU A 202 9.69 3.89 18.68
C GLU A 202 10.97 3.60 17.88
N ILE A 203 11.19 4.37 16.81
CA ILE A 203 12.42 4.28 16.01
C ILE A 203 13.60 4.97 16.71
N GLY A 204 13.33 6.01 17.50
CA GLY A 204 14.35 6.80 18.18
C GLY A 204 15.14 7.70 17.24
N GLU A 205 16.47 7.71 17.35
CA GLU A 205 17.35 8.67 16.66
C GLU A 205 17.35 8.56 15.13
N LYS A 206 16.93 7.42 14.57
CA LYS A 206 16.88 7.21 13.12
C LYS A 206 15.65 7.81 12.45
N GLN A 207 14.63 8.22 13.21
CA GLN A 207 13.40 8.74 12.63
C GLN A 207 13.68 9.93 11.70
N GLY A 208 13.00 9.99 10.57
CA GLY A 208 13.20 11.04 9.56
C GLY A 208 14.40 10.86 8.63
N SER A 209 15.33 9.95 8.93
CA SER A 209 16.40 9.63 7.98
C SER A 209 15.87 8.79 6.82
N ARG A 210 16.41 9.01 5.61
CA ARG A 210 16.05 8.25 4.40
C ARG A 210 16.49 6.80 4.52
N ASP A 211 15.52 5.92 4.71
CA ASP A 211 15.66 4.47 4.77
C ASP A 211 14.24 3.87 4.88
N ALA A 212 14.12 2.54 4.86
CA ALA A 212 12.88 1.86 5.17
C ALA A 212 13.09 0.73 6.18
N ILE A 213 12.01 0.38 6.87
CA ILE A 213 11.93 -0.80 7.72
C ILE A 213 11.70 -2.02 6.84
N GLU A 214 12.31 -3.16 7.20
CA GLU A 214 12.02 -4.43 6.55
C GLU A 214 10.55 -4.85 6.84
N PRO A 215 9.75 -5.18 5.82
CA PRO A 215 8.39 -5.69 6.00
C PRO A 215 8.31 -6.84 7.00
N MET A 216 7.30 -6.80 7.86
CA MET A 216 6.99 -7.78 8.90
C MET A 216 6.12 -8.94 8.37
N MET A 217 6.04 -9.08 7.05
CA MET A 217 5.17 -10.03 6.35
C MET A 217 5.93 -11.34 6.12
N GLU A 218 5.88 -12.26 7.08
CA GLU A 218 6.60 -13.54 6.97
C GLU A 218 5.90 -14.54 6.04
N ASN A 219 4.67 -14.93 6.37
CA ASN A 219 3.90 -15.97 5.64
C ASN A 219 2.90 -15.38 4.63
N VAL A 220 2.92 -14.07 4.45
CA VAL A 220 2.10 -13.32 3.50
C VAL A 220 3.05 -12.52 2.62
N PRO A 221 2.89 -12.49 1.29
CA PRO A 221 3.79 -11.71 0.46
C PRO A 221 3.55 -10.21 0.64
N ALA A 222 4.63 -9.44 0.82
CA ALA A 222 4.58 -7.97 0.87
C ALA A 222 4.43 -7.30 -0.52
N GLY A 223 4.46 -8.08 -1.60
CA GLY A 223 4.45 -7.55 -2.97
C GLY A 223 5.80 -6.99 -3.40
N ARG A 224 6.89 -7.73 -3.15
CA ARG A 224 8.23 -7.36 -3.63
C ARG A 224 8.37 -7.71 -5.10
N ALA A 225 8.72 -6.71 -5.91
CA ALA A 225 9.07 -6.90 -7.31
C ALA A 225 10.27 -7.84 -7.47
N PRO A 226 10.33 -8.64 -8.55
CA PRO A 226 11.48 -9.51 -8.86
C PRO A 226 12.79 -8.73 -8.93
N ASP A 227 13.90 -9.45 -8.73
CA ASP A 227 15.22 -8.85 -8.93
C ASP A 227 15.34 -8.30 -10.36
N PRO A 228 15.88 -7.08 -10.56
CA PRO A 228 16.11 -6.56 -11.91
C PRO A 228 16.80 -7.56 -12.84
N GLN A 229 17.76 -8.34 -12.35
CA GLN A 229 18.52 -9.31 -13.16
C GLN A 229 17.71 -10.56 -13.54
N GLU A 230 16.59 -10.80 -12.87
CA GLU A 230 15.68 -11.93 -13.13
C GLU A 230 14.53 -11.54 -14.06
N LEU A 231 14.38 -10.26 -14.40
CA LEU A 231 13.31 -9.82 -15.29
C LEU A 231 13.51 -10.39 -16.70
N PRO A 232 12.43 -10.87 -17.36
CA PRO A 232 12.48 -11.28 -18.75
C PRO A 232 13.00 -10.19 -19.68
N GLY A 233 13.75 -10.60 -20.70
CA GLY A 233 14.29 -9.72 -21.74
C GLY A 233 15.67 -9.15 -21.40
N THR A 234 15.99 -8.01 -22.02
CA THR A 234 17.21 -7.26 -21.76
C THR A 234 16.88 -6.05 -20.90
N VAL A 235 17.45 -6.00 -19.70
CA VAL A 235 17.31 -4.86 -18.80
C VAL A 235 18.04 -3.67 -19.39
N VAL A 236 17.29 -2.61 -19.71
CA VAL A 236 17.82 -1.33 -20.19
C VAL A 236 18.51 -0.59 -19.06
N GLY A 237 17.91 -0.62 -17.87
CA GLY A 237 18.52 -0.07 -16.66
C GLY A 237 17.51 0.35 -15.61
N THR A 238 18.01 1.06 -14.60
CA THR A 238 17.23 1.61 -13.49
C THR A 238 17.40 3.13 -13.44
N LYS A 239 16.29 3.85 -13.28
CA LYS A 239 16.26 5.29 -13.01
C LYS A 239 15.34 5.57 -11.84
N SER A 240 15.58 6.68 -11.14
CA SER A 240 14.76 7.05 -9.98
C SER A 240 13.97 8.33 -10.25
N SER A 241 12.76 8.41 -9.72
CA SER A 241 11.89 9.60 -9.78
C SER A 241 10.95 9.60 -8.59
N GLY A 242 10.82 10.76 -7.90
CA GLY A 242 10.05 10.87 -6.65
C GLY A 242 10.46 9.85 -5.57
N ASP A 243 11.74 9.49 -5.53
CA ASP A 243 12.33 8.46 -4.66
C ASP A 243 11.90 7.01 -4.97
N ALA A 244 11.13 6.76 -6.04
CA ALA A 244 10.89 5.40 -6.55
C ALA A 244 11.94 5.01 -7.59
N ASP A 245 12.25 3.73 -7.67
CA ASP A 245 13.06 3.15 -8.74
C ASP A 245 12.18 2.59 -9.86
N PHE A 246 12.59 2.82 -11.09
CA PHE A 246 11.95 2.36 -12.31
C PHE A 246 12.93 1.49 -13.07
N VAL A 247 12.65 0.19 -13.13
CA VAL A 247 13.44 -0.76 -13.92
C VAL A 247 12.76 -0.97 -15.26
N ALA A 248 13.46 -0.65 -16.35
CA ALA A 248 12.99 -0.86 -17.71
C ALA A 248 13.66 -2.10 -18.30
N THR A 249 12.87 -3.00 -18.88
CA THR A 249 13.33 -4.17 -19.63
C THR A 249 12.62 -4.26 -20.97
N VAL A 250 13.32 -4.74 -21.98
CA VAL A 250 12.79 -4.97 -23.32
C VAL A 250 12.80 -6.46 -23.60
N VAL A 251 11.61 -7.01 -23.83
CA VAL A 251 11.43 -8.40 -24.26
C VAL A 251 11.40 -8.44 -25.78
N GLU A 252 12.26 -9.26 -26.37
CA GLU A 252 12.41 -9.40 -27.83
C GLU A 252 11.11 -9.86 -28.52
N PRO A 253 11.00 -9.73 -29.86
CA PRO A 253 9.85 -10.21 -30.62
C PRO A 253 9.55 -11.71 -30.45
N SER A 254 8.37 -12.14 -30.89
CA SER A 254 7.84 -13.49 -30.61
C SER A 254 7.65 -13.78 -29.11
N ASN A 255 7.25 -12.74 -28.36
CA ASN A 255 6.95 -12.82 -26.93
C ASN A 255 5.45 -13.01 -26.65
N ARG A 256 5.12 -13.28 -25.38
CA ARG A 256 3.73 -13.48 -24.91
C ARG A 256 2.93 -12.20 -24.66
N PHE A 257 3.56 -11.03 -24.77
CA PHE A 257 2.96 -9.75 -24.36
C PHE A 257 2.34 -8.99 -25.52
N THR A 258 2.79 -9.24 -26.75
CA THR A 258 2.41 -8.50 -27.95
C THR A 258 2.14 -9.44 -29.12
N ASP A 259 1.25 -9.05 -30.03
CA ASP A 259 1.04 -9.78 -31.27
C ASP A 259 2.14 -9.46 -32.32
N GLY A 260 2.51 -10.47 -33.10
CA GLY A 260 3.45 -10.34 -34.22
C GLY A 260 4.90 -10.10 -33.81
N ASP A 261 5.66 -9.41 -34.69
CA ASP A 261 7.11 -9.21 -34.57
C ASP A 261 7.48 -7.95 -33.76
N LYS A 262 6.74 -7.64 -32.71
CA LYS A 262 7.00 -6.45 -31.85
C LYS A 262 7.73 -6.84 -30.58
N SER A 263 8.62 -5.95 -30.13
CA SER A 263 9.20 -6.06 -28.78
C SER A 263 8.21 -5.52 -27.75
N TYR A 264 8.37 -5.92 -26.49
CA TYR A 264 7.59 -5.41 -25.38
C TYR A 264 8.48 -4.64 -24.41
N LEU A 265 8.19 -3.36 -24.23
CA LEU A 265 8.78 -2.56 -23.16
C LEU A 265 7.97 -2.81 -21.89
N ALA A 266 8.63 -3.28 -20.83
CA ALA A 266 8.06 -3.39 -19.50
C ALA A 266 8.84 -2.47 -18.54
N VAL A 267 8.10 -1.72 -17.73
CA VAL A 267 8.60 -0.85 -16.68
C VAL A 267 8.02 -1.33 -15.36
N SER A 268 8.89 -1.55 -14.38
CA SER A 268 8.52 -2.03 -13.04
C SER A 268 8.90 -0.98 -11.98
N PRO A 269 7.99 -0.05 -11.66
CA PRO A 269 8.16 0.92 -10.58
C PRO A 269 8.10 0.24 -9.21
N ARG A 270 9.04 0.58 -8.34
CA ARG A 270 9.22 -0.06 -7.03
C ARG A 270 9.78 0.92 -5.99
N THR A 271 9.50 0.66 -4.73
CA THR A 271 10.14 1.37 -3.61
C THR A 271 11.67 1.13 -3.60
N PRO A 272 12.49 2.11 -3.18
CA PRO A 272 13.95 2.09 -3.37
C PRO A 272 14.67 1.09 -2.45
N TYR A 273 14.13 0.83 -1.26
CA TYR A 273 14.78 -0.04 -0.26
C TYR A 273 14.28 -1.48 -0.30
N ASN A 274 12.95 -1.65 -0.36
CA ASN A 274 12.31 -2.96 -0.20
C ASN A 274 11.79 -3.57 -1.50
N ARG A 275 11.91 -2.85 -2.63
CA ARG A 275 11.40 -3.26 -3.94
C ARG A 275 9.89 -3.55 -3.98
N ILE A 276 9.12 -3.02 -3.02
CA ILE A 276 7.66 -3.15 -3.04
C ILE A 276 7.11 -2.50 -4.31
N VAL A 277 6.24 -3.21 -5.03
CA VAL A 277 5.60 -2.75 -6.27
C VAL A 277 4.75 -1.49 -6.04
N LEU A 278 4.67 -0.64 -7.06
CA LEU A 278 3.87 0.59 -7.02
C LEU A 278 2.78 0.56 -8.11
N PRO A 279 1.60 -0.02 -7.81
CA PRO A 279 0.49 -0.08 -8.76
C PRO A 279 -0.27 1.25 -8.82
N ARG A 280 -1.31 1.30 -9.68
CA ARG A 280 -2.23 2.43 -9.84
C ARG A 280 -1.55 3.77 -10.22
N MET A 281 -0.41 3.71 -10.91
CA MET A 281 0.21 4.81 -11.66
C MET A 281 -0.35 4.94 -13.08
N SER A 282 -0.07 6.07 -13.72
CA SER A 282 -0.17 6.24 -15.18
C SER A 282 1.18 6.66 -15.75
N LEU A 283 1.64 5.97 -16.78
CA LEU A 283 2.93 6.20 -17.42
C LEU A 283 2.80 6.35 -18.93
N SER A 284 3.66 7.19 -19.50
CA SER A 284 3.84 7.33 -20.94
C SER A 284 5.33 7.32 -21.31
N MET A 285 5.63 6.99 -22.57
CA MET A 285 6.98 6.96 -23.09
C MET A 285 7.11 7.70 -24.41
N GLU A 286 8.34 8.18 -24.65
CA GLU A 286 8.86 8.57 -25.95
C GLU A 286 10.13 7.77 -26.22
N LEU A 287 10.27 7.22 -27.42
CA LEU A 287 11.50 6.62 -27.90
C LEU A 287 12.14 7.57 -28.90
N LEU A 288 13.40 7.94 -28.67
CA LEU A 288 14.14 8.90 -29.47
C LEU A 288 15.35 8.25 -30.14
N ARG A 289 15.59 8.59 -31.41
CA ARG A 289 16.79 8.23 -32.16
C ARG A 289 17.42 9.50 -32.73
N ASN A 290 18.67 9.78 -32.39
CA ASN A 290 19.35 11.03 -32.78
C ASN A 290 18.50 12.27 -32.45
N ASP A 291 17.97 12.34 -31.23
CA ASP A 291 17.08 13.40 -30.72
C ASP A 291 15.75 13.60 -31.47
N GLN A 292 15.38 12.66 -32.36
CA GLN A 292 14.08 12.65 -33.03
C GLN A 292 13.18 11.59 -32.40
N THR A 293 11.97 11.99 -32.01
CA THR A 293 10.94 11.06 -31.52
C THR A 293 10.52 10.12 -32.65
N ILE A 294 10.79 8.83 -32.49
CA ILE A 294 10.41 7.78 -33.44
C ILE A 294 9.16 7.02 -33.00
N SER A 295 8.86 7.02 -31.70
CA SER A 295 7.65 6.41 -31.15
C SER A 295 7.21 7.10 -29.87
N THR A 296 5.91 7.08 -29.60
CA THR A 296 5.31 7.56 -28.34
C THR A 296 4.15 6.65 -27.96
N GLY A 297 3.87 6.49 -26.67
CA GLY A 297 2.67 5.78 -26.24
C GLY A 297 2.48 5.73 -24.73
N SER A 298 1.27 5.40 -24.31
CA SER A 298 0.97 5.08 -22.91
C SER A 298 1.40 3.65 -22.59
N LEU A 299 1.78 3.41 -21.34
CA LEU A 299 2.06 2.07 -20.83
C LEU A 299 0.87 1.60 -19.99
N SER A 300 0.32 0.44 -20.38
CA SER A 300 -0.83 -0.15 -19.70
C SER A 300 -0.37 -0.95 -18.49
N SER A 301 -1.12 -0.87 -17.37
CA SER A 301 -0.87 -1.74 -16.23
C SER A 301 -1.10 -3.20 -16.61
N ALA A 302 -0.16 -4.05 -16.21
CA ALA A 302 -0.17 -5.47 -16.49
C ALA A 302 0.31 -6.28 -15.27
N LEU A 303 -0.10 -7.55 -15.23
CA LEU A 303 0.27 -8.51 -14.21
C LEU A 303 0.75 -9.79 -14.88
N ASP A 304 1.95 -10.22 -14.52
CA ASP A 304 2.61 -11.39 -15.10
C ASP A 304 3.37 -12.16 -14.02
N PRO A 305 3.45 -13.51 -14.09
CA PRO A 305 4.16 -14.30 -13.09
C PRO A 305 5.67 -14.02 -13.00
N GLU A 306 6.32 -13.51 -14.05
CA GLU A 306 7.76 -13.24 -14.07
C GLU A 306 8.11 -11.74 -13.98
N LEU A 307 7.20 -10.84 -14.39
CA LEU A 307 7.39 -9.39 -14.27
C LEU A 307 6.67 -8.76 -13.05
N ASP A 308 5.80 -9.52 -12.38
CA ASP A 308 4.88 -9.03 -11.35
C ASP A 308 4.02 -7.86 -11.88
N ASN A 309 3.54 -6.97 -11.01
CA ASN A 309 2.89 -5.72 -11.39
C ASN A 309 3.88 -4.83 -12.14
N HIS A 310 3.52 -4.49 -13.37
CA HIS A 310 4.33 -3.65 -14.23
C HIS A 310 3.45 -2.82 -15.16
N TYR A 311 4.09 -1.95 -15.93
CA TYR A 311 3.49 -1.12 -16.95
C TYR A 311 4.19 -1.42 -18.26
N GLY A 312 3.45 -1.67 -19.33
CA GLY A 312 4.12 -1.97 -20.58
C GLY A 312 3.33 -1.67 -21.83
N THR A 313 4.06 -1.70 -22.93
CA THR A 313 3.55 -1.38 -24.26
C THR A 313 4.39 -2.07 -25.34
N ALA A 314 3.79 -2.27 -26.51
CA ALA A 314 4.51 -2.77 -27.67
C ALA A 314 5.41 -1.67 -28.23
N VAL A 315 6.65 -1.99 -28.56
CA VAL A 315 7.60 -1.08 -29.21
C VAL A 315 8.14 -1.70 -30.49
N GLU A 316 8.17 -0.90 -31.55
CA GLU A 316 8.75 -1.27 -32.84
C GLU A 316 10.14 -0.66 -32.95
N ASP A 317 11.07 -1.40 -33.56
CA ASP A 317 12.38 -0.89 -33.96
C ASP A 317 13.22 -0.24 -32.84
N ILE A 318 13.14 -0.74 -31.61
CA ILE A 318 14.02 -0.30 -30.53
C ILE A 318 15.45 -0.82 -30.77
N GLN A 319 16.43 0.09 -30.77
CA GLN A 319 17.83 -0.21 -31.10
C GLN A 319 18.78 0.34 -30.06
N SER A 320 19.97 -0.27 -29.96
CA SER A 320 21.03 0.26 -29.11
C SER A 320 21.42 1.68 -29.56
N GLY A 321 21.57 2.58 -28.59
CA GLY A 321 21.81 4.01 -28.81
C GLY A 321 20.54 4.87 -28.88
N ASP A 322 19.35 4.25 -28.89
CA ASP A 322 18.10 5.00 -28.70
C ASP A 322 18.00 5.51 -27.25
N THR A 323 17.21 6.57 -27.05
CA THR A 323 16.88 7.10 -25.73
C THR A 323 15.40 6.85 -25.45
N LEU A 324 15.11 6.13 -24.35
CA LEU A 324 13.76 5.97 -23.84
C LEU A 324 13.52 7.05 -22.78
N ARG A 325 12.64 8.01 -23.07
CA ARG A 325 12.10 8.94 -22.08
C ARG A 325 10.81 8.37 -21.51
N LEU A 326 10.75 8.25 -20.19
CA LEU A 326 9.58 7.81 -19.45
C LEU A 326 9.01 8.98 -18.64
N THR A 327 7.71 9.23 -18.75
CA THR A 327 6.98 10.26 -18.03
C THR A 327 5.97 9.61 -17.08
N VAL A 328 5.92 10.12 -15.85
CA VAL A 328 4.88 9.76 -14.88
C VAL A 328 3.73 10.74 -15.03
N ASP A 329 2.64 10.30 -15.65
CA ASP A 329 1.45 11.13 -15.88
C ASP A 329 0.62 11.27 -14.60
N SER A 330 0.65 10.25 -13.73
CA SER A 330 0.03 10.27 -12.40
C SER A 330 0.83 9.36 -11.45
N PRO A 331 1.13 9.82 -10.21
CA PRO A 331 1.83 9.00 -9.22
C PRO A 331 0.97 7.80 -8.77
N PRO A 332 1.51 6.87 -7.97
CA PRO A 332 0.73 5.77 -7.42
C PRO A 332 -0.49 6.29 -6.65
N GLN A 333 -1.69 6.01 -7.15
CA GLN A 333 -2.97 6.39 -6.55
C GLN A 333 -3.36 5.40 -5.45
N ILE A 334 -2.52 5.33 -4.42
CA ILE A 334 -2.64 4.43 -3.27
C ILE A 334 -2.48 5.25 -1.98
N ALA A 335 -3.23 4.88 -0.95
CA ALA A 335 -3.07 5.48 0.36
C ALA A 335 -1.70 5.13 0.94
N ARG A 336 -1.19 5.98 1.82
CA ARG A 336 0.18 5.85 2.36
C ARG A 336 0.16 5.98 3.87
N HIS A 337 0.91 5.11 4.51
CA HIS A 337 1.22 5.19 5.93
C HIS A 337 2.44 6.07 6.17
N ASP A 338 2.70 6.36 7.44
CA ASP A 338 3.91 7.07 7.88
C ASP A 338 5.18 6.45 7.29
N GLY A 339 6.13 7.30 6.87
CA GLY A 339 7.38 6.89 6.22
C GLY A 339 7.28 6.78 4.69
N TYR A 340 6.06 6.83 4.14
CA TYR A 340 5.81 6.86 2.70
C TYR A 340 4.92 8.02 2.25
N GLU A 341 4.21 8.68 3.15
CA GLU A 341 3.17 9.65 2.85
C GLU A 341 3.67 10.89 2.08
N THR A 342 4.95 11.22 2.18
CA THR A 342 5.61 12.31 1.43
C THR A 342 6.35 11.83 0.17
N ALA A 343 6.55 10.52 0.00
CA ALA A 343 7.26 9.94 -1.14
C ALA A 343 6.35 9.83 -2.38
N PHE A 344 6.93 9.63 -3.57
CA PHE A 344 6.21 9.30 -4.80
C PHE A 344 5.10 10.30 -5.17
N MET A 345 5.35 11.60 -4.97
CA MET A 345 4.43 12.68 -5.33
C MET A 345 4.90 13.41 -6.59
N GLU A 346 6.00 14.14 -6.50
CA GLU A 346 6.61 14.82 -7.64
C GLU A 346 7.59 13.88 -8.34
N MET A 347 7.18 13.40 -9.52
CA MET A 347 7.92 12.39 -10.27
C MET A 347 8.30 12.93 -11.65
N PRO A 348 9.42 13.69 -11.78
CA PRO A 348 9.85 14.22 -13.07
C PRO A 348 10.16 13.10 -14.08
N PRO A 349 10.07 13.37 -15.40
CA PRO A 349 10.45 12.43 -16.43
C PRO A 349 11.90 11.97 -16.28
N MET A 350 12.18 10.76 -16.76
CA MET A 350 13.49 10.13 -16.67
C MET A 350 13.88 9.52 -18.01
N GLU A 351 15.19 9.45 -18.27
CA GLU A 351 15.72 8.96 -19.55
C GLU A 351 16.64 7.75 -19.32
N PHE A 352 16.44 6.73 -20.15
CA PHE A 352 17.23 5.52 -20.24
C PHE A 352 17.97 5.49 -21.58
N SER A 353 19.21 5.01 -21.57
CA SER A 353 19.96 4.71 -22.80
C SER A 353 19.80 3.23 -23.12
N VAL A 354 19.32 2.93 -24.33
CA VAL A 354 19.03 1.57 -24.82
C VAL A 354 20.29 0.85 -25.31
#